data_AF-A0A450RY54-F1
#
_entry.id   AF-A0A450RY54-F1
#
_cell.length_a   1.000
_cell.length_b   1.000
_cell.length_c   1.000
_cell.angle_alpha   90.00
_cell.angle_beta   90.00
_cell.angle_gamma   90.00
#
_symmetry.space_group_name_H-M   'P 1'
#
loop_
_entity.id
_entity.type
_entity.pdbx_description
1 polymer ?
#
loop_
_entity_poly.entity_id
_entity_poly.type
_entity_poly.pdbx_seq_one_letter_code
_entity_poly.pdbx_strand_id
1 'polypeptide(L)'
;MKLQDAYYEQRFENLFLRAKGNEFQAFFERLMGLAYKANFMACRPWGREGDRKNDGFLKSERRLFQVYAPNEMEAKKAIAKITEDFEGAKVHWGKHFDKWAFVHNAMDGLPPHTHGLILDFEKDNPGIELEPWGLEELRLVFRKLSPEDLASWFGPAPTEETKTKLGFKEIQVVLESLAGKALPADATVKAVPPGKIKANDLSESVATLIKNGMMKTPLVSAFLDAWHDETLGDRLAVAFRKRYEHLRETVRPNRIFSKLQTWIGGSERGAPEHEMAVLTVLAYYFERCDIFEEPKDTRP
;
A
#
# COMPACT_ATOMS: atom_id res chain seq x y z
N MET A 1 -11.56 -2.17 11.62
CA MET A 1 -10.21 -2.80 11.56
C MET A 1 -9.42 -2.54 12.85
N LYS A 2 -8.56 -3.47 13.32
CA LYS A 2 -7.63 -3.23 14.45
C LYS A 2 -6.37 -2.47 13.97
N LEU A 3 -5.62 -1.86 14.89
CA LEU A 3 -4.39 -1.11 14.58
C LEU A 3 -3.35 -1.95 13.81
N GLN A 4 -3.07 -3.16 14.29
CA GLN A 4 -2.08 -4.05 13.67
C GLN A 4 -2.50 -4.48 12.25
N ASP A 5 -3.77 -4.83 12.06
CA ASP A 5 -4.31 -5.21 10.75
C ASP A 5 -4.23 -4.02 9.78
N ALA A 6 -4.59 -2.83 10.24
CA ALA A 6 -4.52 -1.60 9.45
C ALA A 6 -3.08 -1.26 9.04
N TYR A 7 -2.12 -1.48 9.94
CA TYR A 7 -0.70 -1.29 9.63
C TYR A 7 -0.23 -2.22 8.50
N TYR A 8 -0.53 -3.52 8.62
CA TYR A 8 -0.12 -4.49 7.62
C TYR A 8 -0.86 -4.32 6.29
N GLU A 9 -2.18 -4.06 6.30
CA GLU A 9 -2.94 -3.77 5.08
C GLU A 9 -2.42 -2.53 4.36
N GLN A 10 -2.07 -1.47 5.08
CA GLN A 10 -1.48 -0.26 4.50
C GLN A 10 -0.13 -0.54 3.84
N ARG A 11 0.71 -1.39 4.46
CA ARG A 11 2.01 -1.79 3.92
C ARG A 11 1.86 -2.65 2.67
N PHE A 12 0.95 -3.62 2.69
CA PHE A 12 0.58 -4.43 1.54
C PHE A 12 0.11 -3.57 0.37
N GLU A 13 -0.82 -2.66 0.62
CA GLU A 13 -1.35 -1.76 -0.39
C GLU A 13 -0.22 -0.89 -0.96
N ASN A 14 0.69 -0.37 -0.12
CA ASN A 14 1.85 0.39 -0.60
C ASN A 14 2.75 -0.41 -1.55
N LEU A 15 2.96 -1.71 -1.29
CA LEU A 15 3.71 -2.58 -2.19
C LEU A 15 3.01 -2.72 -3.54
N PHE A 16 1.71 -3.03 -3.55
CA PHE A 16 0.93 -3.12 -4.78
C PHE A 16 1.00 -1.82 -5.61
N LEU A 17 0.81 -0.67 -4.95
CA LEU A 17 0.83 0.65 -5.57
C LEU A 17 2.17 1.00 -6.23
N ARG A 18 3.28 0.43 -5.72
CA ARG A 18 4.63 0.76 -6.15
C ARG A 18 5.20 -0.23 -7.15
N ALA A 19 4.94 -1.51 -6.95
CA ALA A 19 5.61 -2.57 -7.67
C ALA A 19 5.19 -2.57 -9.16
N LYS A 20 6.20 -2.67 -10.03
CA LYS A 20 6.08 -2.75 -11.49
C LYS A 20 7.03 -3.83 -12.02
N GLY A 21 6.73 -4.39 -13.18
CA GLY A 21 7.51 -5.44 -13.84
C GLY A 21 7.88 -6.57 -12.88
N ASN A 22 9.18 -6.91 -12.85
CA ASN A 22 9.72 -7.99 -12.03
C ASN A 22 9.49 -7.77 -10.52
N GLU A 23 9.44 -6.52 -10.04
CA GLU A 23 9.16 -6.25 -8.63
C GLU A 23 7.73 -6.69 -8.25
N PHE A 24 6.78 -6.52 -9.17
CA PHE A 24 5.40 -6.93 -8.93
C PHE A 24 5.26 -8.46 -8.99
N GLN A 25 5.97 -9.12 -9.89
CA GLN A 25 6.04 -10.58 -9.93
C GLN A 25 6.63 -11.14 -8.62
N ALA A 26 7.75 -10.59 -8.13
CA ALA A 26 8.32 -11.01 -6.86
C ALA A 26 7.38 -10.76 -5.66
N PHE A 27 6.63 -9.64 -5.68
CA PHE A 27 5.59 -9.35 -4.71
C PHE A 27 4.46 -10.41 -4.74
N PHE A 28 3.95 -10.73 -5.93
CA PHE A 28 2.91 -11.73 -6.14
C PHE A 28 3.35 -13.12 -5.67
N GLU A 29 4.54 -13.57 -6.10
CA GLU A 29 5.10 -14.86 -5.70
C GLU A 29 5.26 -14.96 -4.18
N ARG A 30 5.73 -13.89 -3.53
CA ARG A 30 5.88 -13.87 -2.07
C ARG A 30 4.54 -13.92 -1.36
N LEU A 31 3.55 -13.15 -1.82
CA LEU A 31 2.19 -13.18 -1.28
C LEU A 31 1.57 -14.58 -1.36
N MET A 32 1.59 -15.17 -2.56
CA MET A 32 1.00 -16.48 -2.81
C MET A 32 1.75 -17.59 -2.08
N GLY A 33 3.08 -17.52 -2.06
CA GLY A 33 3.93 -18.47 -1.34
C GLY A 33 3.69 -18.45 0.17
N LEU A 34 3.45 -17.28 0.76
CA LEU A 34 3.08 -17.17 2.18
C LEU A 34 1.66 -17.67 2.43
N ALA A 35 0.69 -17.29 1.59
CA ALA A 35 -0.71 -17.64 1.78
C ALA A 35 -1.02 -19.14 1.60
N TYR A 36 -0.36 -19.79 0.63
CA TYR A 36 -0.70 -21.15 0.21
C TYR A 36 0.42 -22.17 0.43
N LYS A 37 1.61 -21.74 0.85
CA LYS A 37 2.77 -22.60 1.15
C LYS A 37 3.01 -23.61 0.01
N ALA A 38 3.14 -24.90 0.33
CA ALA A 38 3.39 -25.98 -0.62
C ALA A 38 2.27 -26.19 -1.67
N ASN A 39 1.10 -25.57 -1.51
CA ASN A 39 0.02 -25.65 -2.47
C ASN A 39 0.22 -24.70 -3.67
N PHE A 40 0.98 -23.61 -3.48
CA PHE A 40 1.38 -22.70 -4.56
C PHE A 40 2.75 -23.12 -5.12
N MET A 41 2.81 -23.27 -6.44
CA MET A 41 4.02 -23.56 -7.19
C MET A 41 4.46 -22.29 -7.90
N ALA A 42 5.47 -21.61 -7.36
CA ALA A 42 6.12 -20.51 -8.06
C ALA A 42 6.86 -21.05 -9.29
N CYS A 43 6.64 -20.46 -10.46
CA CYS A 43 7.39 -20.82 -11.64
C CYS A 43 8.60 -19.89 -11.77
N ARG A 44 9.77 -20.45 -12.09
CA ARG A 44 10.96 -19.66 -12.41
C ARG A 44 11.38 -19.95 -13.83
N PRO A 45 11.77 -18.94 -14.62
CA PRO A 45 12.23 -19.16 -15.98
C PRO A 45 13.46 -20.07 -15.99
N TRP A 46 13.45 -21.12 -16.82
CA TRP A 46 14.53 -22.09 -16.92
C TRP A 46 15.33 -21.89 -18.21
N GLY A 47 16.45 -21.17 -18.12
CA GLY A 47 17.38 -20.98 -19.23
C GLY A 47 16.70 -20.47 -20.50
N ARG A 48 16.89 -21.15 -21.64
CA ARG A 48 16.29 -20.78 -22.93
C ARG A 48 14.82 -21.14 -23.08
N GLU A 49 14.26 -21.95 -22.16
CA GLU A 49 12.87 -22.42 -22.26
C GLU A 49 11.86 -21.43 -21.67
N GLY A 50 12.33 -20.37 -20.99
CA GLY A 50 11.47 -19.37 -20.37
C GLY A 50 10.62 -19.94 -19.23
N ASP A 51 9.51 -19.27 -18.94
CA ASP A 51 8.51 -19.62 -17.92
C ASP A 51 7.34 -20.44 -18.50
N ARG A 52 7.33 -20.69 -19.81
CA ARG A 52 6.23 -21.33 -20.56
C ARG A 52 4.85 -20.71 -20.22
N LYS A 53 4.80 -19.38 -20.05
CA LYS A 53 3.56 -18.62 -19.77
C LYS A 53 2.87 -19.03 -18.46
N ASN A 54 3.67 -19.21 -17.42
CA ASN A 54 3.20 -19.58 -16.09
C ASN A 54 4.05 -18.79 -15.08
N ASP A 55 3.42 -17.85 -14.37
CA ASP A 55 4.08 -17.11 -13.28
C ASP A 55 3.76 -17.72 -11.89
N GLY A 56 2.90 -18.72 -11.86
CA GLY A 56 2.49 -19.39 -10.64
C GLY A 56 1.32 -20.34 -10.88
N PHE A 57 1.27 -21.41 -10.10
CA PHE A 57 0.20 -22.41 -10.20
C PHE A 57 -0.31 -22.83 -8.83
N LEU A 58 -1.62 -22.71 -8.60
CA LEU A 58 -2.26 -23.14 -7.36
C LEU A 58 -2.93 -24.51 -7.57
N LYS A 59 -2.34 -25.55 -6.99
CA LYS A 59 -2.68 -26.95 -7.31
C LYS A 59 -4.12 -27.32 -6.94
N SER A 60 -4.55 -26.98 -5.73
CA SER A 60 -5.89 -27.34 -5.25
C SER A 60 -7.01 -26.75 -6.10
N GLU A 61 -6.78 -25.60 -6.70
CA GLU A 61 -7.76 -24.89 -7.51
C GLU A 61 -7.53 -25.05 -9.01
N ARG A 62 -6.50 -25.82 -9.41
CA ARG A 62 -6.08 -25.98 -10.80
C ARG A 62 -6.01 -24.62 -11.52
N ARG A 63 -5.46 -23.63 -10.83
CA ARG A 63 -5.42 -22.23 -11.27
C ARG A 63 -4.02 -21.84 -11.71
N LEU A 64 -3.91 -21.41 -12.97
CA LEU A 64 -2.69 -20.85 -13.53
C LEU A 64 -2.75 -19.32 -13.44
N PHE A 65 -1.64 -18.71 -13.04
CA PHE A 65 -1.51 -17.26 -12.94
C PHE A 65 -0.53 -16.75 -13.98
N GLN A 66 -0.89 -15.63 -14.60
CA GLN A 66 0.02 -14.81 -15.39
C GLN A 66 -0.01 -13.38 -14.84
N VAL A 67 1.17 -12.85 -14.57
CA VAL A 67 1.38 -11.55 -13.96
C VAL A 67 1.77 -10.52 -15.01
N TYR A 68 1.01 -9.43 -15.08
CA TYR A 68 1.29 -8.31 -15.96
C TYR A 68 1.16 -6.97 -15.23
N ALA A 69 2.31 -6.36 -14.94
CA ALA A 69 2.38 -5.14 -14.16
C ALA A 69 3.28 -4.09 -14.84
N PRO A 70 2.92 -3.58 -16.03
CA PRO A 70 3.74 -2.60 -16.73
C PRO A 70 3.86 -1.29 -15.94
N ASN A 71 4.83 -0.45 -16.31
CA ASN A 71 4.92 0.91 -15.77
C ASN A 71 3.67 1.73 -16.10
N GLU A 72 3.17 1.56 -17.33
CA GLU A 72 1.95 2.20 -17.84
C GLU A 72 1.02 1.13 -18.43
N MET A 73 -0.24 1.14 -18.03
CA MET A 73 -1.24 0.20 -18.49
C MET A 73 -1.90 0.73 -19.78
N GLU A 74 -1.45 0.21 -20.93
CA GLU A 74 -2.06 0.51 -22.23
C GLU A 74 -2.99 -0.62 -22.66
N ALA A 75 -4.24 -0.30 -23.02
CA ALA A 75 -5.25 -1.29 -23.41
C ALA A 75 -4.78 -2.22 -24.53
N LYS A 76 -4.15 -1.67 -25.59
CA LYS A 76 -3.65 -2.45 -26.73
C LYS A 76 -2.58 -3.47 -26.31
N LYS A 77 -1.65 -3.06 -25.43
CA LYS A 77 -0.59 -3.94 -24.91
C LYS A 77 -1.16 -4.99 -23.97
N ALA A 78 -2.10 -4.61 -23.11
CA ALA A 78 -2.79 -5.55 -22.21
C ALA A 78 -3.56 -6.62 -22.99
N ILE A 79 -4.31 -6.24 -24.02
CA ILE A 79 -5.02 -7.17 -24.92
C ILE A 79 -4.04 -8.15 -25.55
N ALA A 80 -2.97 -7.65 -26.17
CA ALA A 80 -1.96 -8.49 -26.80
C ALA A 80 -1.33 -9.47 -25.81
N LYS A 81 -1.03 -8.99 -24.59
CA LYS A 81 -0.42 -9.80 -23.54
C LYS A 81 -1.35 -10.92 -23.05
N ILE A 82 -2.61 -10.60 -22.78
CA ILE A 82 -3.63 -11.61 -22.40
C ILE A 82 -3.76 -12.66 -23.50
N THR A 83 -3.86 -12.24 -24.77
CA THR A 83 -3.96 -13.16 -25.89
C THR A 83 -2.74 -14.08 -26.00
N GLU A 84 -1.54 -13.52 -26.00
CA GLU A 84 -0.30 -14.28 -26.11
C GLU A 84 -0.12 -15.28 -24.95
N ASP A 85 -0.36 -14.81 -23.73
CA ASP A 85 -0.10 -15.61 -22.53
C ASP A 85 -1.16 -16.69 -22.33
N PHE A 86 -2.45 -16.39 -22.55
CA PHE A 86 -3.51 -17.38 -22.43
C PHE A 86 -3.40 -18.49 -23.47
N GLU A 87 -3.18 -18.14 -24.75
CA GLU A 87 -3.01 -19.14 -25.82
C GLU A 87 -1.75 -19.99 -25.58
N GLY A 88 -0.64 -19.36 -25.18
CA GLY A 88 0.58 -20.09 -24.82
C GLY A 88 0.40 -20.99 -23.60
N ALA A 89 -0.34 -20.54 -22.58
CA ALA A 89 -0.65 -21.34 -21.41
C ALA A 89 -1.48 -22.58 -21.78
N LYS A 90 -2.46 -22.47 -22.68
CA LYS A 90 -3.23 -23.63 -23.17
C LYS A 90 -2.34 -24.67 -23.85
N VAL A 91 -1.40 -24.23 -24.68
CA VAL A 91 -0.47 -25.14 -25.39
C VAL A 91 0.37 -25.96 -24.41
N HIS A 92 0.90 -25.33 -23.36
CA HIS A 92 1.82 -25.99 -22.44
C HIS A 92 1.13 -26.67 -21.24
N TRP A 93 0.02 -26.11 -20.78
CA TRP A 93 -0.58 -26.44 -19.48
C TRP A 93 -2.07 -26.77 -19.56
N GLY A 94 -2.72 -26.76 -20.73
CA GLY A 94 -4.18 -26.88 -20.87
C GLY A 94 -4.81 -28.14 -20.27
N LYS A 95 -4.03 -29.20 -19.98
CA LYS A 95 -4.51 -30.39 -19.27
C LYS A 95 -4.54 -30.22 -17.73
N HIS A 96 -3.84 -29.22 -17.23
CA HIS A 96 -3.55 -29.05 -15.80
C HIS A 96 -4.40 -27.96 -15.14
N PHE A 97 -4.90 -26.97 -15.88
CA PHE A 97 -5.76 -25.91 -15.34
C PHE A 97 -7.17 -25.93 -15.93
N ASP A 98 -8.13 -25.50 -15.12
CA ASP A 98 -9.48 -25.11 -15.53
C ASP A 98 -9.80 -23.67 -15.07
N LYS A 99 -8.82 -22.98 -14.47
CA LYS A 99 -8.90 -21.56 -14.12
C LYS A 99 -7.63 -20.84 -14.54
N TRP A 100 -7.77 -19.66 -15.12
CA TRP A 100 -6.66 -18.81 -15.51
C TRP A 100 -6.87 -17.38 -15.00
N ALA A 101 -5.90 -16.87 -14.25
CA ALA A 101 -5.98 -15.56 -13.62
C ALA A 101 -4.96 -14.59 -14.22
N PHE A 102 -5.46 -13.48 -14.76
CA PHE A 102 -4.65 -12.35 -15.23
C PHE A 102 -4.42 -11.37 -14.09
N VAL A 103 -3.25 -11.47 -13.45
CA VAL A 103 -2.89 -10.64 -12.30
C VAL A 103 -2.28 -9.33 -12.77
N HIS A 104 -2.82 -8.19 -12.34
CA HIS A 104 -2.39 -6.87 -12.82
C HIS A 104 -2.22 -5.83 -11.72
N ASN A 105 -1.50 -4.75 -12.07
CA ASN A 105 -1.25 -3.60 -11.21
C ASN A 105 -2.08 -2.35 -11.56
N ALA A 106 -3.06 -2.48 -12.46
CA ALA A 106 -3.95 -1.37 -12.82
C ALA A 106 -4.72 -0.89 -11.59
N MET A 107 -4.64 0.42 -11.34
CA MET A 107 -5.15 1.03 -10.11
C MET A 107 -6.62 1.39 -10.16
N ASP A 108 -7.06 1.82 -11.33
CA ASP A 108 -8.43 2.30 -11.57
C ASP A 108 -9.26 1.22 -12.30
N GLY A 109 -8.84 -0.05 -12.18
CA GLY A 109 -9.40 -1.19 -12.91
C GLY A 109 -8.79 -1.39 -14.30
N LEU A 110 -9.18 -2.48 -14.96
CA LEU A 110 -8.81 -2.73 -16.35
C LEU A 110 -9.73 -1.95 -17.30
N PRO A 111 -9.25 -1.54 -18.49
CA PRO A 111 -10.10 -0.92 -19.50
C PRO A 111 -11.27 -1.85 -19.92
N PRO A 112 -12.45 -1.31 -20.30
CA PRO A 112 -13.60 -2.12 -20.73
C PRO A 112 -13.30 -3.11 -21.85
N HIS A 113 -12.43 -2.74 -22.79
CA HIS A 113 -12.00 -3.62 -23.88
C HIS A 113 -11.25 -4.87 -23.38
N THR A 114 -10.51 -4.74 -22.28
CA THR A 114 -9.82 -5.87 -21.64
C THR A 114 -10.83 -6.80 -20.97
N HIS A 115 -11.88 -6.26 -20.35
CA HIS A 115 -12.98 -7.07 -19.81
C HIS A 115 -13.73 -7.82 -20.92
N GLY A 116 -14.05 -7.16 -22.04
CA GLY A 116 -14.67 -7.81 -23.19
C GLY A 116 -13.86 -8.99 -23.71
N LEU A 117 -12.53 -8.80 -23.86
CA LEU A 117 -11.63 -9.87 -24.29
C LEU A 117 -11.65 -11.09 -23.35
N ILE A 118 -11.61 -10.85 -22.03
CA ILE A 118 -11.63 -11.94 -21.03
C ILE A 118 -12.94 -12.74 -21.14
N LEU A 119 -14.08 -12.05 -21.27
CA LEU A 119 -15.40 -12.69 -21.41
C LEU A 119 -15.53 -13.47 -22.72
N ASP A 120 -15.04 -12.91 -23.82
CA ASP A 120 -15.05 -13.59 -25.13
C ASP A 120 -14.17 -14.85 -25.08
N PHE A 121 -13.00 -14.78 -24.45
CA PHE A 121 -12.10 -15.93 -24.30
C PHE A 121 -12.69 -17.03 -23.42
N GLU A 122 -13.32 -16.68 -22.31
CA GLU A 122 -14.01 -17.66 -21.45
C GLU A 122 -15.15 -18.36 -22.20
N LYS A 123 -15.95 -17.60 -22.96
CA LYS A 123 -17.00 -18.14 -23.82
C LYS A 123 -16.46 -19.10 -24.89
N ASP A 124 -15.34 -18.74 -25.52
CA ASP A 124 -14.73 -19.53 -26.60
C ASP A 124 -13.93 -20.75 -26.09
N ASN A 125 -13.71 -20.85 -24.77
CA ASN A 125 -12.97 -21.96 -24.15
C ASN A 125 -13.78 -22.62 -23.02
N PRO A 126 -14.86 -23.38 -23.36
CA PRO A 126 -15.70 -24.02 -22.36
C PRO A 126 -14.89 -24.92 -21.41
N GLY A 127 -15.12 -24.74 -20.11
CA GLY A 127 -14.42 -25.48 -19.06
C GLY A 127 -13.14 -24.80 -18.54
N ILE A 128 -12.81 -23.60 -19.02
CA ILE A 128 -11.76 -22.75 -18.46
C ILE A 128 -12.38 -21.42 -18.01
N GLU A 129 -12.29 -21.13 -16.71
CA GLU A 129 -12.69 -19.85 -16.12
C GLU A 129 -11.56 -18.82 -16.26
N LEU A 130 -11.85 -17.59 -16.70
CA LEU A 130 -10.85 -16.51 -16.82
C LEU A 130 -11.20 -15.33 -15.93
N GLU A 131 -10.28 -14.96 -15.04
CA GLU A 131 -10.49 -13.90 -14.06
C GLU A 131 -9.38 -12.83 -14.11
N PRO A 132 -9.73 -11.53 -14.10
CA PRO A 132 -8.76 -10.49 -13.76
C PRO A 132 -8.55 -10.45 -12.24
N TRP A 133 -7.30 -10.39 -11.80
CA TRP A 133 -6.92 -10.24 -10.39
C TRP A 133 -6.21 -8.91 -10.18
N GLY A 134 -6.85 -8.00 -9.44
CA GLY A 134 -6.32 -6.70 -9.07
C GLY A 134 -6.01 -6.60 -7.58
N LEU A 135 -6.09 -5.38 -7.05
CA LEU A 135 -5.78 -5.10 -5.65
C LEU A 135 -6.65 -5.91 -4.68
N GLU A 136 -7.95 -6.03 -4.97
CA GLU A 136 -8.91 -6.61 -4.02
C GLU A 136 -8.83 -8.15 -3.97
N GLU A 137 -8.63 -8.83 -5.10
CA GLU A 137 -8.39 -10.28 -5.11
C GLU A 137 -7.09 -10.62 -4.38
N LEU A 138 -6.03 -9.84 -4.61
CA LEU A 138 -4.78 -10.00 -3.87
C LEU A 138 -4.93 -9.64 -2.38
N ARG A 139 -5.80 -8.69 -2.03
CA ARG A 139 -6.12 -8.35 -0.63
C ARG A 139 -6.83 -9.51 0.07
N LEU A 140 -7.71 -10.23 -0.62
CA LEU A 140 -8.33 -11.44 -0.06
C LEU A 140 -7.29 -12.53 0.21
N VAL A 141 -6.30 -12.70 -0.67
CA VAL A 141 -5.17 -13.60 -0.41
C VAL A 141 -4.34 -13.10 0.77
N PHE A 142 -4.05 -11.79 0.82
CA PHE A 142 -3.29 -11.17 1.90
C PHE A 142 -3.89 -11.41 3.28
N ARG A 143 -5.22 -11.32 3.39
CA ARG A 143 -5.96 -11.58 4.65
C ARG A 143 -5.89 -13.03 5.13
N LYS A 144 -5.36 -13.96 4.33
CA LYS A 144 -5.11 -15.35 4.75
C LYS A 144 -3.78 -15.51 5.50
N LEU A 145 -2.87 -14.55 5.43
CA LEU A 145 -1.56 -14.65 6.09
C LEU A 145 -1.72 -14.66 7.61
N SER A 146 -0.92 -15.49 8.28
CA SER A 146 -0.87 -15.50 9.74
C SER A 146 -0.12 -14.27 10.28
N PRO A 147 -0.31 -13.92 11.56
CA PRO A 147 0.46 -12.85 12.21
C PRO A 147 1.98 -13.04 12.09
N GLU A 148 2.47 -14.28 12.15
CA GLU A 148 3.88 -14.63 12.01
C GLU A 148 4.38 -14.38 10.58
N ASP A 149 3.60 -14.74 9.56
CA ASP A 149 3.94 -14.46 8.16
C ASP A 149 3.96 -12.95 7.88
N LEU A 150 3.00 -12.21 8.43
CA LEU A 150 2.93 -10.75 8.32
C LEU A 150 4.14 -10.10 8.98
N ALA A 151 4.49 -10.50 10.21
CA ALA A 151 5.65 -9.97 10.92
C ALA A 151 6.98 -10.33 10.22
N SER A 152 7.09 -11.55 9.68
CA SER A 152 8.26 -11.99 8.92
C SER A 152 8.44 -11.20 7.62
N TRP A 153 7.35 -10.80 6.96
CA TRP A 153 7.42 -10.04 5.72
C TRP A 153 7.57 -8.53 5.94
N PHE A 154 6.78 -7.95 6.83
CA PHE A 154 6.69 -6.50 6.97
C PHE A 154 7.44 -5.93 8.18
N GLY A 155 7.97 -6.78 9.05
CA GLY A 155 8.47 -6.39 10.38
C GLY A 155 7.33 -6.34 11.41
N PRO A 156 7.67 -6.15 12.70
CA PRO A 156 6.67 -6.07 13.76
C PRO A 156 5.83 -4.79 13.61
N ALA A 157 4.51 -4.93 13.75
CA ALA A 157 3.57 -3.82 13.70
C ALA A 157 3.33 -3.18 15.08
N PRO A 158 2.97 -1.89 15.15
CA PRO A 158 2.46 -1.27 16.36
C PRO A 158 1.20 -2.00 16.86
N THR A 159 1.13 -2.20 18.17
CA THR A 159 0.00 -2.86 18.86
C THR A 159 -0.73 -1.88 19.78
N GLU A 160 -1.87 -2.29 20.33
CA GLU A 160 -2.57 -1.52 21.37
C GLU A 160 -1.70 -1.30 22.62
N GLU A 161 -0.83 -2.27 22.95
CA GLU A 161 0.14 -2.13 24.04
C GLU A 161 1.21 -1.10 23.69
N THR A 162 1.78 -1.16 22.48
CA THR A 162 2.72 -0.16 21.96
C THR A 162 2.12 1.24 22.03
N LYS A 163 0.87 1.40 21.56
CA LYS A 163 0.13 2.67 21.64
C LYS A 163 -0.05 3.14 23.07
N THR A 164 -0.39 2.24 23.99
CA THR A 164 -0.59 2.57 25.40
C THR A 164 0.70 3.06 26.05
N LYS A 165 1.82 2.35 25.79
CA LYS A 165 3.15 2.61 26.35
C LYS A 165 3.90 3.79 25.71
N LEU A 166 3.45 4.27 24.55
CA LEU A 166 4.08 5.40 23.85
C LEU A 166 4.26 6.60 24.80
N GLY A 167 5.50 7.06 24.94
CA GLY A 167 5.88 8.16 25.81
C GLY A 167 6.67 9.26 25.09
N PHE A 168 7.17 10.22 25.87
CA PHE A 168 7.92 11.37 25.36
C PHE A 168 9.20 10.98 24.63
N LYS A 169 9.89 9.92 25.07
CA LYS A 169 11.18 9.50 24.50
C LYS A 169 11.06 9.15 23.02
N GLU A 170 10.04 8.38 22.64
CA GLU A 170 9.85 7.95 21.26
C GLU A 170 9.42 9.13 20.37
N ILE A 171 8.60 10.04 20.91
CA ILE A 171 8.20 11.28 20.22
C ILE A 171 9.42 12.20 20.01
N GLN A 172 10.28 12.33 21.03
CA GLN A 172 11.49 13.13 20.99
C GLN A 172 12.40 12.69 19.84
N VAL A 173 12.68 11.39 19.72
CA VAL A 173 13.51 10.83 18.65
C VAL A 173 12.98 11.22 17.26
N VAL A 174 11.66 11.10 17.04
CA VAL A 174 11.04 11.48 15.76
C VAL A 174 11.19 12.99 15.51
N LEU A 175 10.85 13.84 16.49
CA LEU A 175 10.86 15.30 16.33
C LEU A 175 12.28 15.87 16.19
N GLU A 176 13.26 15.33 16.91
CA GLU A 176 14.68 15.70 16.76
C GLU A 176 15.19 15.34 15.35
N SER A 177 14.82 14.16 14.83
CA SER A 177 15.17 13.77 13.45
C SER A 177 14.54 14.68 12.38
N LEU A 178 13.43 15.33 12.72
CA LEU A 178 12.73 16.28 11.86
C LEU A 178 13.25 17.71 12.02
N ALA A 179 13.80 18.09 13.18
CA ALA A 179 14.30 19.43 13.44
C ALA A 179 15.37 19.87 12.43
N GLY A 180 16.23 18.94 11.99
CA GLY A 180 17.21 19.18 10.92
C GLY A 180 16.61 19.36 9.51
N LYS A 181 15.33 19.02 9.33
CA LYS A 181 14.56 19.17 8.08
C LYS A 181 13.58 20.35 8.13
N ALA A 182 13.48 21.03 9.27
CA ALA A 182 12.51 22.10 9.50
C ALA A 182 12.88 23.36 8.69
N LEU A 183 11.87 24.09 8.21
CA LEU A 183 12.05 25.30 7.40
C LEU A 183 11.95 26.56 8.27
N PRO A 184 12.52 27.72 7.87
CA PRO A 184 12.37 28.96 8.62
C PRO A 184 10.90 29.38 8.77
N ALA A 185 10.53 29.95 9.93
CA ALA A 185 9.16 30.36 10.25
C ALA A 185 8.67 31.55 9.38
N ASP A 186 9.59 32.42 8.94
CA ASP A 186 9.31 33.62 8.13
C ASP A 186 8.90 33.33 6.68
N ALA A 187 8.82 32.07 6.28
CA ALA A 187 8.18 31.71 5.02
C ALA A 187 6.68 32.03 5.14
N THR A 188 6.28 33.23 4.73
CA THR A 188 4.86 33.61 4.62
C THR A 188 4.17 32.57 3.76
N VAL A 189 3.49 31.63 4.40
CA VAL A 189 2.59 30.69 3.74
C VAL A 189 1.39 31.53 3.36
N LYS A 190 1.36 32.02 2.11
CA LYS A 190 0.11 32.58 1.58
C LYS A 190 -0.96 31.51 1.74
N ALA A 191 -2.05 31.87 2.41
CA ALA A 191 -3.25 31.05 2.46
C ALA A 191 -3.86 31.02 1.05
N VAL A 192 -3.47 30.03 0.27
CA VAL A 192 -4.23 29.59 -0.89
C VAL A 192 -4.94 28.33 -0.41
N PRO A 193 -6.25 28.16 -0.61
CA PRO A 193 -6.91 26.93 -0.23
C PRO A 193 -6.70 25.89 -1.34
N PRO A 194 -6.16 24.67 -1.08
CA PRO A 194 -6.40 23.58 -2.02
C PRO A 194 -6.75 22.26 -1.32
N GLY A 195 -7.66 21.51 -1.95
CA GLY A 195 -8.41 20.37 -1.40
C GLY A 195 -7.69 19.47 -0.38
N LYS A 196 -8.35 19.27 0.76
CA LYS A 196 -7.95 18.32 1.80
C LYS A 196 -8.05 16.90 1.27
N ILE A 197 -7.29 15.98 1.84
CA ILE A 197 -7.59 14.55 1.66
C ILE A 197 -8.91 14.30 2.37
N LYS A 198 -9.93 13.86 1.64
CA LYS A 198 -11.17 13.43 2.27
C LYS A 198 -11.00 12.02 2.81
N ALA A 199 -11.68 11.70 3.91
CA ALA A 199 -11.68 10.33 4.44
C ALA A 199 -12.09 9.27 3.40
N ASN A 200 -12.99 9.58 2.47
CA ASN A 200 -13.40 8.66 1.40
C ASN A 200 -12.34 8.48 0.30
N ASP A 201 -11.29 9.31 0.27
CA ASP A 201 -10.17 9.18 -0.67
C ASP A 201 -9.04 8.31 -0.09
N LEU A 202 -9.14 7.92 1.18
CA LEU A 202 -8.22 7.04 1.88
C LEU A 202 -8.80 5.64 2.04
N SER A 203 -7.93 4.62 2.05
CA SER A 203 -8.37 3.28 2.44
C SER A 203 -8.71 3.21 3.93
N GLU A 204 -9.58 2.26 4.30
CA GLU A 204 -9.98 2.03 5.69
C GLU A 204 -8.76 1.82 6.61
N SER A 205 -7.72 1.15 6.11
CA SER A 205 -6.47 0.93 6.82
C SER A 205 -5.77 2.25 7.16
N VAL A 206 -5.59 3.15 6.18
CA VAL A 206 -4.99 4.48 6.44
C VAL A 206 -5.85 5.31 7.39
N ALA A 207 -7.17 5.32 7.20
CA ALA A 207 -8.08 6.05 8.10
C ALA A 207 -7.99 5.53 9.55
N THR A 208 -7.89 4.21 9.73
CA THR A 208 -7.70 3.58 11.04
C THR A 208 -6.37 3.99 11.68
N LEU A 209 -5.29 4.04 10.89
CA LEU A 209 -3.98 4.46 11.37
C LEU A 209 -3.94 5.93 11.81
N ILE A 210 -4.54 6.83 11.03
CA ILE A 210 -4.64 8.26 11.38
C ILE A 210 -5.40 8.42 12.71
N LYS A 211 -6.56 7.78 12.86
CA LYS A 211 -7.36 7.83 14.09
C LYS A 211 -6.57 7.33 15.31
N ASN A 212 -5.81 6.26 15.16
CA ASN A 212 -4.96 5.75 16.25
C ASN A 212 -3.82 6.73 16.61
N GLY A 213 -3.24 7.40 15.62
CA GLY A 213 -2.26 8.46 15.84
C GLY A 213 -2.86 9.67 16.57
N MET A 214 -4.06 10.09 16.17
CA MET A 214 -4.82 11.21 16.75
C MET A 214 -5.05 11.05 18.25
N MET A 215 -5.29 9.83 18.74
CA MET A 215 -5.46 9.57 20.19
C MET A 215 -4.26 9.96 21.05
N LYS A 216 -3.08 10.16 20.45
CA LYS A 216 -1.82 10.46 21.15
C LYS A 216 -1.24 11.83 20.80
N THR A 217 -1.93 12.63 19.98
CA THR A 217 -1.47 13.98 19.60
C THR A 217 -1.25 14.93 20.78
N PRO A 218 -1.95 14.82 21.95
CA PRO A 218 -1.62 15.65 23.10
C PRO A 218 -0.18 15.47 23.61
N LEU A 219 0.45 14.31 23.39
CA LEU A 219 1.85 14.09 23.74
C LEU A 219 2.80 14.93 22.87
N VAL A 220 2.47 15.11 21.59
CA VAL A 220 3.25 15.94 20.66
C VAL A 220 3.12 17.41 21.04
N SER A 221 1.90 17.88 21.36
CA SER A 221 1.70 19.26 21.84
C SER A 221 2.50 19.50 23.11
N ALA A 222 2.32 18.66 24.13
CA ALA A 222 3.02 18.81 25.40
C ALA A 222 4.55 18.78 25.25
N PHE A 223 5.08 18.02 24.28
CA PHE A 223 6.51 18.00 24.00
C PHE A 223 6.97 19.32 23.39
N LEU A 224 6.26 19.80 22.35
CA LEU A 224 6.60 21.06 21.68
C LEU A 224 6.48 22.25 22.63
N ASP A 225 5.48 22.26 23.52
CA ASP A 225 5.25 23.30 24.52
C ASP A 225 6.38 23.33 25.58
N ALA A 226 6.99 22.18 25.87
CA ALA A 226 8.12 22.05 26.79
C ALA A 226 9.49 22.15 26.10
N TRP A 227 9.53 22.26 24.76
CA TRP A 227 10.76 22.27 23.99
C TRP A 227 11.43 23.66 24.03
N HIS A 228 12.76 23.68 24.05
CA HIS A 228 13.52 24.92 24.18
C HIS A 228 13.38 25.89 22.99
N ASP A 229 13.04 25.37 21.81
CA ASP A 229 12.74 26.15 20.61
C ASP A 229 11.23 26.21 20.38
N GLU A 230 10.61 27.29 20.85
CA GLU A 230 9.17 27.56 20.74
C GLU A 230 8.69 27.62 19.27
N THR A 231 9.59 27.88 18.32
CA THR A 231 9.24 28.00 16.89
C THR A 231 9.24 26.65 16.17
N LEU A 232 9.80 25.60 16.77
CA LEU A 232 9.97 24.29 16.12
C LEU A 232 8.65 23.75 15.58
N GLY A 233 7.57 23.86 16.37
CA GLY A 233 6.24 23.40 16.00
C GLY A 233 5.74 24.03 14.69
N ASP A 234 5.88 25.35 14.54
CA ASP A 234 5.47 26.09 13.35
C ASP A 234 6.37 25.81 12.15
N ARG A 235 7.70 25.78 12.36
CA ARG A 235 8.67 25.43 11.32
C ARG A 235 8.42 24.04 10.73
N LEU A 236 8.06 23.08 11.58
CA LEU A 236 7.68 21.74 11.16
C LEU A 236 6.33 21.73 10.44
N ALA A 237 5.34 22.50 10.88
CA ALA A 237 4.05 22.64 10.18
C ALA A 237 4.24 23.17 8.75
N VAL A 238 5.10 24.19 8.57
CA VAL A 238 5.45 24.73 7.24
C VAL A 238 6.14 23.65 6.38
N ALA A 239 7.11 22.92 6.94
CA ALA A 239 7.78 21.83 6.23
C ALA A 239 6.81 20.73 5.80
N PHE A 240 5.87 20.36 6.69
CA PHE A 240 4.85 19.34 6.46
C PHE A 240 3.91 19.74 5.32
N ARG A 241 3.37 20.96 5.38
CA ARG A 241 2.47 21.50 4.36
C ARG A 241 3.15 21.53 2.99
N LYS A 242 4.37 22.08 2.89
CA LYS A 242 5.14 22.13 1.64
C LYS A 242 5.40 20.72 1.08
N ARG A 243 5.72 19.77 1.97
CA ARG A 243 5.95 18.37 1.56
C ARG A 243 4.66 17.74 1.04
N TYR A 244 3.53 17.95 1.72
CA TYR A 244 2.23 17.48 1.27
C TYR A 244 1.83 18.08 -0.09
N GLU A 245 1.98 19.39 -0.25
CA GLU A 245 1.69 20.11 -1.50
C GLU A 245 2.48 19.56 -2.68
N HIS A 246 3.77 19.31 -2.49
CA HIS A 246 4.59 18.69 -3.53
C HIS A 246 4.15 17.27 -3.87
N LEU A 247 3.70 16.49 -2.88
CA LEU A 247 3.27 15.11 -3.10
C LEU A 247 1.91 15.05 -3.81
N ARG A 248 0.93 15.85 -3.42
CA ARG A 248 -0.43 15.82 -3.99
C ARG A 248 -0.50 16.17 -5.47
N GLU A 249 0.51 16.83 -6.03
CA GLU A 249 0.60 17.14 -7.46
C GLU A 249 0.70 15.88 -8.33
N THR A 250 1.34 14.82 -7.82
CA THR A 250 1.71 13.64 -8.64
C THR A 250 1.38 12.31 -7.96
N VAL A 251 0.95 12.32 -6.70
CA VAL A 251 0.82 11.12 -5.88
C VAL A 251 -0.62 10.98 -5.38
N ARG A 252 -1.18 9.77 -5.53
CA ARG A 252 -2.50 9.42 -5.01
C ARG A 252 -2.53 9.41 -3.45
N PRO A 253 -3.68 9.67 -2.81
CA PRO A 253 -3.80 9.86 -1.36
C PRO A 253 -3.12 8.77 -0.48
N ASN A 254 -3.40 7.49 -0.69
CA ASN A 254 -2.79 6.41 0.12
C ASN A 254 -1.26 6.36 0.00
N ARG A 255 -0.70 6.74 -1.16
CA ARG A 255 0.75 6.86 -1.34
C ARG A 255 1.32 8.13 -0.69
N ILE A 256 0.57 9.22 -0.63
CA ILE A 256 0.98 10.44 0.08
C ILE A 256 1.21 10.08 1.55
N PHE A 257 0.25 9.43 2.19
CA PHE A 257 0.38 8.99 3.59
C PHE A 257 1.66 8.19 3.82
N SER A 258 1.90 7.19 2.97
CA SER A 258 3.08 6.32 3.07
C SER A 258 4.41 7.08 2.88
N LYS A 259 4.43 8.06 1.96
CA LYS A 259 5.60 8.90 1.70
C LYS A 259 5.87 9.86 2.87
N LEU A 260 4.82 10.39 3.50
CA LEU A 260 4.94 11.22 4.70
C LEU A 260 5.43 10.40 5.89
N GLN A 261 4.88 9.21 6.14
CA GLN A 261 5.40 8.30 7.17
C GLN A 261 6.89 8.00 6.97
N THR A 262 7.32 7.74 5.73
CA THR A 262 8.73 7.48 5.43
C THR A 262 9.61 8.71 5.69
N TRP A 263 9.12 9.91 5.35
CA TRP A 263 9.85 11.15 5.58
C TRP A 263 9.99 11.49 7.07
N ILE A 264 8.93 11.27 7.85
CA ILE A 264 8.87 11.47 9.30
C ILE A 264 9.73 10.44 10.04
N GLY A 265 9.55 9.15 9.73
CA GLY A 265 10.21 8.07 10.47
C GLY A 265 11.71 7.91 10.23
N GLY A 266 12.24 8.48 9.14
CA GLY A 266 13.69 8.47 8.90
C GLY A 266 14.29 7.07 8.81
N SER A 267 15.57 6.95 9.19
CA SER A 267 16.34 5.70 9.13
C SER A 267 15.99 4.69 10.23
N GLU A 268 15.32 5.12 11.30
CA GLU A 268 15.00 4.28 12.46
C GLU A 268 13.65 3.56 12.34
N ARG A 269 13.03 3.58 11.15
CA ARG A 269 11.79 2.87 10.88
C ARG A 269 11.94 1.35 11.08
N GLY A 270 10.89 0.75 11.62
CA GLY A 270 10.77 -0.71 11.79
C GLY A 270 10.51 -1.17 13.23
N ALA A 271 10.85 -0.37 14.25
CA ALA A 271 10.45 -0.66 15.62
C ALA A 271 8.98 -0.26 15.86
N PRO A 272 8.14 -1.08 16.53
CA PRO A 272 6.72 -0.79 16.73
C PRO A 272 6.48 0.56 17.41
N GLU A 273 7.26 0.87 18.45
CA GLU A 273 7.16 2.10 19.23
C GLU A 273 7.47 3.32 18.37
N HIS A 274 8.51 3.25 17.55
CA HIS A 274 8.87 4.30 16.61
C HIS A 274 7.83 4.49 15.52
N GLU A 275 7.29 3.41 14.96
CA GLU A 275 6.19 3.48 13.99
C GLU A 275 4.94 4.13 14.60
N MET A 276 4.64 3.85 15.87
CA MET A 276 3.55 4.51 16.57
C MET A 276 3.83 6.00 16.82
N ALA A 277 5.06 6.38 17.20
CA ALA A 277 5.47 7.78 17.32
C ALA A 277 5.33 8.54 15.99
N VAL A 278 5.76 7.92 14.90
CA VAL A 278 5.63 8.45 13.53
C VAL A 278 4.16 8.66 13.17
N LEU A 279 3.28 7.71 13.47
CA LEU A 279 1.84 7.83 13.26
C LEU A 279 1.25 9.00 14.06
N THR A 280 1.66 9.16 15.31
CA THR A 280 1.21 10.24 16.18
C THR A 280 1.66 11.62 15.68
N VAL A 281 2.93 11.77 15.29
CA VAL A 281 3.45 13.04 14.74
C VAL A 281 2.79 13.36 13.40
N LEU A 282 2.59 12.36 12.53
CA LEU A 282 1.86 12.53 11.27
C LEU A 282 0.44 13.02 11.51
N ALA A 283 -0.29 12.37 12.42
CA ALA A 283 -1.65 12.75 12.78
C ALA A 283 -1.74 14.17 13.35
N TYR A 284 -0.80 14.55 14.22
CA TYR A 284 -0.73 15.90 14.80
C TYR A 284 -0.64 16.97 13.71
N TYR A 285 0.23 16.79 12.70
CA TYR A 285 0.37 17.76 11.62
C TYR A 285 -0.75 17.67 10.59
N PHE A 286 -1.39 16.53 10.41
CA PHE A 286 -2.62 16.44 9.61
C PHE A 286 -3.75 17.30 10.17
N GLU A 287 -3.92 17.29 11.50
CA GLU A 287 -4.87 18.13 12.22
C GLU A 287 -4.45 19.61 12.16
N ARG A 288 -3.24 19.95 12.62
CA ARG A 288 -2.75 21.33 12.70
C ARG A 288 -2.63 22.05 11.34
N CYS A 289 -2.34 21.31 10.27
CA CYS A 289 -2.21 21.88 8.93
C CYS A 289 -3.49 21.81 8.11
N ASP A 290 -4.61 21.35 8.68
CA ASP A 290 -5.89 21.23 7.98
C ASP A 290 -5.78 20.33 6.72
N ILE A 291 -4.92 19.31 6.73
CA ILE A 291 -4.63 18.47 5.54
C ILE A 291 -5.70 17.39 5.33
N PHE A 292 -6.25 16.85 6.41
CA PHE A 292 -7.15 15.71 6.41
C PHE A 292 -8.54 16.09 6.94
N GLU A 293 -9.60 15.64 6.25
CA GLU A 293 -10.99 15.75 6.73
C GLU A 293 -11.45 14.42 7.33
N GLU A 294 -11.86 14.43 8.59
CA GLU A 294 -12.51 13.28 9.20
C GLU A 294 -13.87 12.98 8.53
N PRO A 295 -14.31 11.70 8.52
CA PRO A 295 -15.66 11.38 8.09
C PRO A 295 -16.66 12.18 8.93
N LYS A 296 -17.59 12.89 8.30
CA LYS A 296 -18.74 13.47 9.01
C LYS A 296 -19.51 12.30 9.62
N ASP A 297 -19.73 12.36 10.92
CA ASP A 297 -20.52 11.35 11.65
C ASP A 297 -21.99 11.47 11.17
N THR A 298 -22.31 10.82 10.05
CA THR A 298 -23.69 10.66 9.60
C THR A 298 -24.31 9.56 10.45
N ARG A 299 -24.57 9.88 11.72
CA ARG A 299 -25.59 9.12 12.45
C ARG A 299 -26.96 9.56 11.91
N PRO A 300 -27.86 8.61 11.63
CA PRO A 300 -29.19 8.90 11.12
C PRO A 300 -30.02 9.72 12.13
#